data_AF-A0A936E4E9-F1
#
_entry.id   AF-A0A936E4E9-F1
#
_cell.length_a   1.000
_cell.length_b   1.000
_cell.length_c   1.000
_cell.angle_alpha   90.00
_cell.angle_beta   90.00
_cell.angle_gamma   90.00
#
_symmetry.space_group_name_H-M   'P 1'
#
loop_
_entity.id
_entity.type
_entity.pdbx_description
1 polymer ?
#
loop_
_entity_poly.entity_id
_entity_poly.type
_entity_poly.pdbx_seq_one_letter_code
_entity_poly.pdbx_strand_id
1 'polypeptide(L)'
;MNNQLHWKQFIGLSLALILGLLLFSTGTEPLQAQENNWEARYWDNITQSGTPVLQRTEANIDYDWGDDAPHALVPDDNFSAEWVQTTHLFAGNYRFTATMDDGMRVWVDNNLVIDSWTDSQVHSLTADVYLTTGNHQIRVAYYEVGGKAVAKLNWVQTTTPTQGAWLAQYFNNTTLAGEPAHVQNEPAINLDTIGAPAPQIGSDNFSVRWTQTISLNAGRYRFTATADDGVRLWVNNQLVINEWRDQAATDFTADVDLPGGAVPIQMEYYENGGGAWPN
;
A
#
# COMPACT_ATOMS: atom_id res chain seq x y z
N MET A 1 -40.26 -55.28 -61.05
CA MET A 1 -40.95 -54.14 -61.68
C MET A 1 -41.03 -53.04 -60.63
N ASN A 2 -40.55 -51.84 -60.96
CA ASN A 2 -40.97 -50.49 -60.51
C ASN A 2 -41.75 -50.37 -59.17
N ASN A 3 -41.59 -49.38 -58.30
CA ASN A 3 -40.75 -48.19 -58.14
C ASN A 3 -41.47 -47.45 -56.98
N GLN A 4 -40.75 -46.89 -55.99
CA GLN A 4 -41.15 -45.68 -55.22
C GLN A 4 -42.45 -45.76 -54.34
N LEU A 5 -42.68 -45.11 -53.19
CA LEU A 5 -42.06 -44.03 -52.41
C LEU A 5 -42.49 -44.21 -50.91
N HIS A 6 -41.52 -44.06 -50.01
CA HIS A 6 -41.52 -43.22 -48.79
C HIS A 6 -42.61 -43.28 -47.69
N TRP A 7 -42.23 -43.74 -46.48
CA TRP A 7 -42.00 -42.94 -45.24
C TRP A 7 -42.30 -43.75 -43.95
N LYS A 8 -41.35 -43.76 -42.99
CA LYS A 8 -41.59 -43.35 -41.59
C LYS A 8 -40.32 -43.43 -40.72
N GLN A 9 -40.02 -42.27 -40.12
CA GLN A 9 -39.43 -42.01 -38.80
C GLN A 9 -37.93 -42.29 -38.57
N PHE A 10 -37.14 -41.20 -38.61
CA PHE A 10 -35.93 -41.04 -37.81
C PHE A 10 -36.13 -39.88 -36.83
N ILE A 11 -35.79 -40.14 -35.56
CA ILE A 11 -35.81 -39.19 -34.44
C ILE A 11 -34.60 -38.27 -34.62
N GLY A 12 -34.85 -36.98 -34.86
CA GLY A 12 -33.83 -35.93 -34.82
C GLY A 12 -33.98 -35.11 -33.56
N LEU A 13 -33.01 -35.21 -32.64
CA LEU A 13 -32.84 -34.27 -31.54
C LEU A 13 -32.49 -32.90 -32.12
N SER A 14 -33.38 -31.93 -31.96
CA SER A 14 -33.09 -30.51 -32.19
C SER A 14 -32.44 -29.93 -30.93
N LEU A 15 -31.12 -29.68 -31.00
CA LEU A 15 -30.41 -28.84 -30.03
C LEU A 15 -30.65 -27.38 -30.43
N ALA A 16 -31.47 -26.66 -29.67
CA ALA A 16 -31.66 -25.23 -29.85
C ALA A 16 -30.43 -24.48 -29.28
N LEU A 17 -29.66 -23.86 -30.18
CA LEU A 17 -28.59 -22.93 -29.87
C LEU A 17 -29.21 -21.61 -29.38
N ILE A 18 -29.22 -21.36 -28.08
CA ILE A 18 -29.53 -20.03 -27.53
C ILE A 18 -28.21 -19.28 -27.39
N LEU A 19 -27.96 -18.36 -28.34
CA LEU A 19 -26.90 -17.37 -28.26
C LEU A 19 -27.32 -16.31 -27.23
N GLY A 20 -26.91 -16.50 -25.97
CA GLY A 20 -26.98 -15.45 -24.95
C GLY A 20 -25.83 -14.48 -25.16
N LEU A 21 -26.10 -13.35 -25.80
CA LEU A 21 -25.17 -12.22 -25.90
C LEU A 21 -25.00 -11.63 -24.48
N LEU A 22 -23.94 -12.02 -23.77
CA LEU A 22 -23.51 -11.34 -22.55
C LEU A 22 -22.90 -10.00 -22.95
N LEU A 23 -23.69 -8.94 -22.84
CA LEU A 23 -23.18 -7.57 -22.82
C LEU A 23 -22.37 -7.41 -21.52
N PHE A 24 -21.05 -7.42 -21.63
CA PHE A 24 -20.18 -6.98 -20.55
C PHE A 24 -20.39 -5.47 -20.39
N SER A 25 -21.10 -5.09 -19.33
CA SER A 25 -21.10 -3.72 -18.83
C SER A 25 -19.67 -3.36 -18.42
N THR A 26 -18.94 -2.61 -19.24
CA THR A 26 -17.73 -1.90 -18.80
C THR A 26 -18.14 -0.64 -18.04
N GLY A 27 -18.78 -0.85 -16.89
CA GLY A 27 -18.90 0.17 -15.88
C GLY A 27 -17.75 -0.03 -14.91
N THR A 28 -16.67 0.73 -15.07
CA THR A 28 -15.74 0.98 -13.97
C THR A 28 -16.43 1.97 -13.03
N GLU A 29 -17.40 1.46 -12.27
CA GLU A 29 -17.72 2.10 -11.00
C GLU A 29 -16.43 1.99 -10.16
N PRO A 30 -15.95 3.09 -9.53
CA PRO A 30 -14.87 2.95 -8.56
C PRO A 30 -15.31 1.92 -7.52
N LEU A 31 -14.49 0.89 -7.29
CA LEU A 31 -14.70 0.01 -6.12
C LEU A 31 -14.83 0.94 -4.92
N GLN A 32 -15.99 0.92 -4.24
CA GLN A 32 -16.13 1.67 -2.99
C GLN A 32 -15.09 1.15 -2.00
N ALA A 33 -14.04 1.94 -1.76
CA ALA A 33 -12.90 1.59 -0.92
C ALA A 33 -13.19 1.63 0.59
N GLN A 34 -14.45 1.77 0.98
CA GLN A 34 -14.87 1.84 2.38
C GLN A 34 -15.90 0.74 2.62
N GLU A 35 -15.47 -0.39 3.20
CA GLU A 35 -16.42 -1.21 3.93
C GLU A 35 -16.91 -0.38 5.13
N ASN A 36 -18.22 -0.11 5.21
CA ASN A 36 -18.78 0.96 6.03
C ASN A 36 -18.93 0.60 7.52
N ASN A 37 -17.85 0.35 8.27
CA ASN A 37 -17.96 0.15 9.73
C ASN A 37 -16.69 0.58 10.49
N TRP A 38 -16.46 1.89 10.65
CA TRP A 38 -15.53 2.36 11.67
C TRP A 38 -16.05 1.96 13.05
N GLU A 39 -15.24 1.29 13.85
CA GLU A 39 -15.48 1.15 15.28
C GLU A 39 -15.08 2.47 15.97
N ALA A 40 -16.08 3.29 16.29
CA ALA A 40 -15.90 4.58 16.92
C ALA A 40 -16.04 4.47 18.45
N ARG A 41 -15.15 5.14 19.18
CA ARG A 41 -15.18 5.27 20.63
C ARG A 41 -14.98 6.74 20.99
N TYR A 42 -15.76 7.24 21.94
CA TYR A 42 -15.67 8.62 22.42
C TYR A 42 -15.48 8.65 23.93
N TRP A 43 -14.66 9.59 24.41
CA TRP A 43 -14.39 9.83 25.83
C TRP A 43 -14.76 11.27 26.19
N ASP A 44 -15.19 11.47 27.42
CA ASP A 44 -15.48 12.77 28.04
C ASP A 44 -14.22 13.48 28.58
N ASN A 45 -13.07 13.17 27.98
CA ASN A 45 -11.78 13.76 28.28
C ASN A 45 -10.88 13.72 27.03
N ILE A 46 -9.91 14.62 26.94
CA ILE A 46 -8.98 14.73 25.80
C ILE A 46 -7.87 13.67 25.77
N THR A 47 -7.72 12.88 26.84
CA THR A 47 -6.61 11.93 26.99
C THR A 47 -6.96 10.49 26.60
N GLN A 48 -8.17 10.26 26.06
CA GLN A 48 -8.70 8.93 25.70
C GLN A 48 -8.60 7.93 26.87
N SER A 49 -8.76 8.42 28.10
CA SER A 49 -8.53 7.64 29.31
C SER A 49 -9.83 7.12 29.92
N GLY A 50 -9.77 5.93 30.51
CA GLY A 50 -10.94 5.29 31.13
C GLY A 50 -11.87 4.60 30.13
N THR A 51 -13.11 4.38 30.55
CA THR A 51 -14.13 3.72 29.72
C THR A 51 -14.76 4.75 28.77
N PRO A 52 -14.88 4.46 27.46
CA PRO A 52 -15.58 5.35 26.53
C PRO A 52 -17.03 5.59 26.97
N VAL A 53 -17.48 6.83 26.89
CA VAL A 53 -18.88 7.23 27.19
C VAL A 53 -19.84 6.89 26.05
N LEU A 54 -19.31 6.72 24.83
CA LEU A 54 -20.06 6.27 23.66
C LEU A 54 -19.20 5.33 22.80
N GLN A 55 -19.82 4.26 22.31
CA GLN A 55 -19.25 3.38 21.30
C GLN A 55 -20.32 3.10 20.24
N ARG A 56 -19.95 3.22 18.97
CA ARG A 56 -20.86 2.94 17.86
C ARG A 56 -20.10 2.64 16.58
N THR A 57 -20.83 2.23 15.57
CA THR A 57 -20.31 2.04 14.22
C THR A 57 -20.64 3.24 13.36
N GLU A 58 -19.67 3.71 12.57
CA GLU A 58 -19.81 4.88 11.71
C GLU A 58 -19.38 4.57 10.28
N ALA A 59 -20.05 5.16 9.30
CA ALA A 59 -19.77 4.89 7.89
C ALA A 59 -18.49 5.59 7.41
N ASN A 60 -18.25 6.81 7.90
CA ASN A 60 -17.12 7.65 7.54
C ASN A 60 -16.70 8.52 8.73
N ILE A 61 -15.53 9.15 8.61
CA ILE A 61 -15.09 10.23 9.47
C ILE A 61 -15.20 11.50 8.63
N ASP A 62 -16.38 12.13 8.64
CA ASP A 62 -16.66 13.38 7.92
C ASP A 62 -17.54 14.28 8.80
N TYR A 63 -16.96 14.72 9.92
CA TYR A 63 -17.66 15.45 10.96
C TYR A 63 -17.24 16.92 11.02
N ASP A 64 -18.25 17.75 11.16
CA ASP A 64 -18.18 19.19 11.39
C ASP A 64 -19.27 19.50 12.42
N TRP A 65 -18.92 19.37 13.70
CA TRP A 65 -19.88 19.57 14.78
C TRP A 65 -20.06 21.05 15.12
N GLY A 66 -19.24 21.95 14.56
CA GLY A 66 -19.26 23.35 14.93
C GLY A 66 -18.96 23.49 16.42
N ASP A 67 -19.81 24.22 17.14
CA ASP A 67 -19.67 24.42 18.60
C ASP A 67 -20.43 23.35 19.43
N ASP A 68 -20.92 22.26 18.80
CA ASP A 68 -21.71 21.20 19.44
C ASP A 68 -20.90 19.89 19.61
N ALA A 69 -21.47 18.90 20.33
CA ALA A 69 -20.91 17.56 20.51
C ALA A 69 -21.40 16.49 19.49
N PRO A 70 -20.65 15.39 19.29
CA PRO A 70 -21.08 14.24 18.47
C PRO A 70 -22.32 13.48 18.97
N HIS A 71 -22.66 13.65 20.25
CA HIS A 71 -23.79 13.01 20.92
C HIS A 71 -23.99 13.61 22.32
N ALA A 72 -25.21 13.60 22.86
CA ALA A 72 -25.53 14.11 24.20
C ALA A 72 -24.84 13.41 25.40
N LEU A 73 -24.07 12.36 25.16
CA LEU A 73 -23.25 11.68 26.18
C LEU A 73 -21.80 12.17 26.18
N VAL A 74 -21.42 12.94 25.17
CA VAL A 74 -20.11 13.53 24.98
C VAL A 74 -20.27 15.03 25.28
N PRO A 75 -19.39 15.65 26.06
CA PRO A 75 -19.44 17.09 26.31
C PRO A 75 -19.15 17.87 25.02
N ASP A 76 -19.62 19.12 24.94
CA ASP A 76 -19.38 20.01 23.79
C ASP A 76 -17.88 20.30 23.62
N ASP A 77 -17.18 20.49 24.74
CA ASP A 77 -15.74 20.71 24.81
C ASP A 77 -15.03 19.58 25.59
N ASN A 78 -13.72 19.48 25.44
CA ASN A 78 -12.85 18.57 26.22
C ASN A 78 -13.16 17.07 26.02
N PHE A 79 -13.46 16.67 24.79
CA PHE A 79 -13.69 15.27 24.44
C PHE A 79 -12.59 14.70 23.54
N SER A 80 -12.58 13.38 23.39
CA SER A 80 -11.73 12.72 22.39
C SER A 80 -12.45 11.56 21.73
N ALA A 81 -11.95 11.15 20.57
CA ALA A 81 -12.49 10.05 19.80
C ALA A 81 -11.38 9.16 19.23
N GLU A 82 -11.69 7.89 19.04
CA GLU A 82 -10.86 6.93 18.31
C GLU A 82 -11.74 6.17 17.31
N TRP A 83 -11.25 6.05 16.09
CA TRP A 83 -11.86 5.23 15.05
C TRP A 83 -10.86 4.18 14.57
N VAL A 84 -11.33 2.94 14.46
CA VAL A 84 -10.54 1.85 13.87
C VAL A 84 -11.35 1.17 12.77
N GLN A 85 -10.70 0.94 11.63
CA GLN A 85 -11.24 0.13 10.55
C GLN A 85 -10.13 -0.72 9.94
N THR A 86 -10.47 -1.93 9.53
CA THR A 86 -9.65 -2.72 8.60
C THR A 86 -10.35 -2.73 7.24
N THR A 87 -9.65 -2.36 6.18
CA THR A 87 -10.21 -2.32 4.82
C THR A 87 -9.28 -2.98 3.82
N HIS A 88 -9.85 -3.61 2.79
CA HIS A 88 -9.06 -4.19 1.70
C HIS A 88 -8.68 -3.11 0.69
N LEU A 89 -7.38 -2.90 0.47
CA LEU A 89 -6.86 -1.95 -0.50
C LEU A 89 -5.97 -2.68 -1.51
N PHE A 90 -6.00 -2.21 -2.75
CA PHE A 90 -5.07 -2.68 -3.77
C PHE A 90 -3.73 -1.99 -3.61
N ALA A 91 -2.68 -2.66 -4.08
CA ALA A 91 -1.36 -2.07 -4.11
C ALA A 91 -1.38 -0.70 -4.81
N GLY A 92 -0.65 0.26 -4.28
CA GLY A 92 -0.57 1.62 -4.81
C GLY A 92 -0.20 2.66 -3.77
N ASN A 93 0.09 3.88 -4.24
CA ASN A 93 0.27 5.01 -3.35
C ASN A 93 -1.09 5.64 -3.03
N TYR A 94 -1.35 5.85 -1.75
CA TYR A 94 -2.55 6.47 -1.22
C TYR A 94 -2.20 7.77 -0.53
N ARG A 95 -2.92 8.85 -0.85
CA ARG A 95 -2.84 10.11 -0.13
C ARG A 95 -3.96 10.17 0.89
N PHE A 96 -3.62 10.11 2.16
CA PHE A 96 -4.52 10.39 3.27
C PHE A 96 -4.58 11.90 3.50
N THR A 97 -5.78 12.44 3.72
CA THR A 97 -6.03 13.84 4.05
C THR A 97 -6.85 13.88 5.33
N ALA A 98 -6.26 14.44 6.39
CA ALA A 98 -6.93 14.70 7.65
C ALA A 98 -7.28 16.19 7.73
N THR A 99 -8.53 16.53 8.05
CA THR A 99 -8.97 17.88 8.42
C THR A 99 -9.40 17.85 9.87
N MET A 100 -8.80 18.70 10.70
CA MET A 100 -9.00 18.67 12.14
C MET A 100 -9.07 20.06 12.75
N ASP A 101 -9.83 20.14 13.84
CA ASP A 101 -9.85 21.18 14.87
C ASP A 101 -10.40 20.48 16.11
N ASP A 102 -9.67 20.23 17.20
CA ASP A 102 -8.24 20.51 17.44
C ASP A 102 -7.26 19.49 16.81
N GLY A 103 -6.90 18.44 17.55
CA GLY A 103 -5.74 17.59 17.25
C GLY A 103 -6.12 16.23 16.70
N MET A 104 -5.35 15.71 15.75
CA MET A 104 -5.58 14.40 15.12
C MET A 104 -4.28 13.64 14.85
N ARG A 105 -4.33 12.32 15.00
CA ARG A 105 -3.31 11.37 14.55
C ARG A 105 -3.93 10.31 13.67
N VAL A 106 -3.21 9.92 12.62
CA VAL A 106 -3.62 8.85 11.71
C VAL A 106 -2.52 7.80 11.63
N TRP A 107 -2.90 6.54 11.83
CA TRP A 107 -2.04 5.39 11.61
C TRP A 107 -2.55 4.52 10.48
N VAL A 108 -1.62 3.98 9.70
CA VAL A 108 -1.86 2.95 8.68
C VAL A 108 -0.93 1.78 8.96
N ASP A 109 -1.49 0.61 9.23
CA ASP A 109 -0.76 -0.60 9.68
C ASP A 109 0.20 -0.33 10.84
N ASN A 110 -0.29 0.36 11.87
CA ASN A 110 0.47 0.82 13.05
C ASN A 110 1.55 1.87 12.79
N ASN A 111 1.82 2.27 11.54
CA ASN A 111 2.72 3.37 11.23
C ASN A 111 1.99 4.70 11.39
N LEU A 112 2.54 5.61 12.21
CA LEU A 112 2.00 6.96 12.40
C LEU A 112 2.32 7.81 11.16
N VAL A 113 1.32 8.11 10.34
CA VAL A 113 1.51 8.81 9.05
C VAL A 113 1.14 10.29 9.13
N ILE A 114 0.25 10.68 10.05
CA ILE A 114 -0.07 12.08 10.37
C ILE A 114 -0.01 12.22 11.90
N ASP A 115 0.78 13.17 12.40
CA ASP A 115 0.88 13.48 13.84
C ASP A 115 0.70 14.98 14.08
N SER A 116 -0.53 15.39 14.41
CA SER A 116 -0.89 16.76 14.78
C SER A 116 -1.65 16.75 16.09
N TRP A 117 -0.96 16.44 17.19
CA TRP A 117 -1.56 16.34 18.52
C TRP A 117 -1.37 17.63 19.33
N THR A 118 -1.89 18.72 18.79
CA THR A 118 -1.79 20.07 19.35
C THR A 118 -3.08 20.85 19.13
N ASP A 119 -3.41 21.74 20.06
CA ASP A 119 -4.55 22.65 19.95
C ASP A 119 -4.39 23.50 18.69
N SER A 120 -5.46 23.67 17.92
CA SER A 120 -5.37 24.30 16.61
C SER A 120 -6.64 25.05 16.22
N GLN A 121 -6.70 25.48 14.97
CA GLN A 121 -7.94 25.86 14.32
C GLN A 121 -8.10 24.90 13.13
N VAL A 122 -9.29 24.85 12.51
CA VAL A 122 -9.53 24.05 11.31
C VAL A 122 -8.40 24.17 10.28
N HIS A 123 -7.67 23.08 10.11
CA HIS A 123 -6.59 22.96 9.14
C HIS A 123 -6.57 21.55 8.55
N SER A 124 -5.71 21.31 7.56
CA SER A 124 -5.58 19.99 6.94
C SER A 124 -4.13 19.60 6.73
N LEU A 125 -3.86 18.31 6.92
CA LEU A 125 -2.57 17.68 6.66
C LEU A 125 -2.76 16.50 5.71
N THR A 126 -1.72 16.20 4.94
CA THR A 126 -1.72 15.06 4.02
C THR A 126 -0.50 14.18 4.25
N ALA A 127 -0.69 12.87 4.09
CA ALA A 127 0.40 11.90 4.07
C ALA A 127 0.23 10.94 2.90
N ASP A 128 1.32 10.70 2.17
CA ASP A 128 1.38 9.70 1.10
C ASP A 128 1.94 8.40 1.67
N VAL A 129 1.19 7.31 1.47
CA VAL A 129 1.49 5.98 2.00
C VAL A 129 1.38 4.98 0.88
N TYR A 130 2.45 4.23 0.63
CA TYR A 130 2.37 3.08 -0.24
C TYR A 130 1.78 1.88 0.50
N LEU A 131 0.74 1.28 -0.07
CA LEU A 131 0.10 0.08 0.44
C LEU A 131 0.30 -1.06 -0.55
N THR A 132 0.44 -2.27 -0.04
CA THR A 132 0.42 -3.50 -0.84
C THR A 132 -1.03 -3.92 -1.09
N THR A 133 -1.26 -4.96 -1.89
CA THR A 133 -2.62 -5.51 -1.99
C THR A 133 -2.90 -6.32 -0.74
N GLY A 134 -3.93 -5.96 0.01
CA GLY A 134 -4.23 -6.65 1.26
C GLY A 134 -5.21 -5.91 2.15
N ASN A 135 -5.40 -6.45 3.35
CA ASN A 135 -6.16 -5.78 4.40
C ASN A 135 -5.22 -4.87 5.17
N HIS A 136 -5.58 -3.59 5.26
CA HIS A 136 -4.83 -2.57 5.97
C HIS A 136 -5.68 -2.03 7.13
N GLN A 137 -5.07 -1.87 8.29
CA GLN A 137 -5.73 -1.25 9.44
C GLN A 137 -5.49 0.27 9.40
N ILE A 138 -6.56 1.03 9.41
CA ILE A 138 -6.54 2.48 9.57
C ILE A 138 -7.05 2.81 10.98
N ARG A 139 -6.26 3.57 11.73
CA ARG A 139 -6.65 4.07 13.06
C ARG A 139 -6.54 5.58 13.09
N VAL A 140 -7.52 6.23 13.71
CA VAL A 140 -7.55 7.68 13.89
C VAL A 140 -7.78 7.98 15.36
N ALA A 141 -6.98 8.87 15.92
CA ALA A 141 -7.25 9.49 17.22
C ALA A 141 -7.50 10.97 17.01
N TYR A 142 -8.43 11.53 17.76
CA TYR A 142 -8.81 12.95 17.71
C TYR A 142 -9.11 13.46 19.12
N TYR A 143 -8.88 14.75 19.36
CA TYR A 143 -9.38 15.44 20.54
C TYR A 143 -9.87 16.84 20.21
N GLU A 144 -10.78 17.33 21.05
CA GLU A 144 -11.29 18.70 21.07
C GLU A 144 -11.12 19.28 22.47
N VAL A 145 -10.48 20.45 22.60
CA VAL A 145 -10.35 21.21 23.84
C VAL A 145 -11.42 22.28 23.93
N GLY A 146 -11.76 22.91 22.80
CA GLY A 146 -13.00 23.68 22.67
C GLY A 146 -13.01 24.70 21.54
N GLY A 147 -14.19 25.24 21.26
CA GLY A 147 -14.43 26.03 20.06
C GLY A 147 -15.06 25.16 18.98
N LYS A 148 -14.47 25.13 17.79
CA LYS A 148 -15.05 24.37 16.68
C LYS A 148 -14.48 22.97 16.64
N ALA A 149 -15.34 21.97 16.75
CA ALA A 149 -14.96 20.58 16.61
C ALA A 149 -15.12 20.09 15.16
N VAL A 150 -14.00 19.78 14.49
CA VAL A 150 -13.96 19.22 13.13
C VAL A 150 -13.07 17.99 13.08
N ALA A 151 -13.60 16.88 12.55
CA ALA A 151 -12.84 15.65 12.34
C ALA A 151 -13.23 15.01 11.02
N LYS A 152 -12.34 15.10 10.02
CA LYS A 152 -12.56 14.51 8.69
C LYS A 152 -11.32 13.72 8.26
N LEU A 153 -11.53 12.52 7.72
CA LEU A 153 -10.49 11.72 7.08
C LEU A 153 -11.00 11.22 5.73
N ASN A 154 -10.20 11.43 4.68
CA ASN A 154 -10.38 10.79 3.40
C ASN A 154 -9.03 10.29 2.86
N TRP A 155 -9.07 9.35 1.91
CA TRP A 155 -7.89 8.99 1.13
C TRP A 155 -8.25 8.74 -0.32
N VAL A 156 -7.27 8.98 -1.18
CA VAL A 156 -7.36 8.69 -2.62
C VAL A 156 -6.14 7.90 -3.06
N GLN A 157 -6.34 6.90 -3.91
CA GLN A 157 -5.21 6.24 -4.58
C GLN A 157 -4.66 7.20 -5.63
N THR A 158 -3.43 7.68 -5.44
CA THR A 158 -2.78 8.65 -6.34
C THR A 158 -2.03 7.98 -7.47
N THR A 159 -1.54 6.75 -7.25
CA THR A 159 -0.89 5.94 -8.28
C THR A 159 -1.21 4.46 -8.11
N THR A 160 -1.47 3.79 -9.23
CA THR A 160 -1.46 2.33 -9.30
C THR A 160 -0.03 1.87 -9.58
N PRO A 161 0.44 0.76 -9.00
CA PRO A 161 1.68 0.12 -9.41
C PRO A 161 1.60 -0.13 -10.90
N THR A 162 2.56 0.40 -11.66
CA THR A 162 2.71 -0.03 -13.04
C THR A 162 2.96 -1.52 -13.02
N GLN A 163 2.21 -2.30 -13.80
CA GLN A 163 2.51 -3.71 -13.97
C GLN A 163 3.96 -3.85 -14.44
N GLY A 164 4.82 -4.51 -13.65
CA GLY A 164 6.26 -4.56 -13.92
C GLY A 164 7.13 -3.55 -13.16
N ALA A 165 6.57 -2.79 -12.20
CA ALA A 165 7.34 -1.98 -11.25
C ALA A 165 7.82 -2.79 -10.03
N TRP A 166 9.05 -2.50 -9.60
CA TRP A 166 9.67 -3.05 -8.41
C TRP A 166 9.12 -2.41 -7.16
N LEU A 167 8.72 -3.22 -6.18
CA LEU A 167 8.43 -2.75 -4.84
C LEU A 167 9.74 -2.51 -4.10
N ALA A 168 10.11 -1.25 -3.90
CA ALA A 168 11.28 -0.81 -3.14
C ALA A 168 10.89 -0.54 -1.68
N GLN A 169 11.57 -1.19 -0.74
CA GLN A 169 11.44 -0.97 0.70
C GLN A 169 12.77 -0.49 1.25
N TYR A 170 12.85 0.76 1.69
CA TYR A 170 14.05 1.41 2.21
C TYR A 170 14.09 1.38 3.74
N PHE A 171 15.27 1.19 4.32
CA PHE A 171 15.51 1.05 5.75
C PHE A 171 16.63 1.98 6.20
N ASN A 172 16.49 2.62 7.37
CA ASN A 172 17.52 3.45 8.01
C ASN A 172 18.55 2.61 8.80
N ASN A 173 19.01 1.52 8.20
CA ASN A 173 20.12 0.69 8.66
C ASN A 173 20.64 -0.17 7.50
N THR A 174 21.85 -0.71 7.60
CA THR A 174 22.48 -1.56 6.57
C THR A 174 22.08 -3.03 6.64
N THR A 175 21.06 -3.39 7.43
CA THR A 175 20.70 -4.79 7.73
C THR A 175 19.27 -5.17 7.33
N LEU A 176 18.51 -4.26 6.70
CA LEU A 176 17.08 -4.43 6.40
C LEU A 176 16.25 -4.79 7.66
N ALA A 177 16.66 -4.30 8.82
CA ALA A 177 16.02 -4.61 10.09
C ALA A 177 14.87 -3.64 10.40
N GLY A 178 13.83 -4.16 11.05
CA GLY A 178 12.64 -3.38 11.43
C GLY A 178 11.67 -3.14 10.27
N GLU A 179 10.74 -2.20 10.49
CA GLU A 179 9.83 -1.74 9.44
C GLU A 179 10.56 -0.82 8.46
N PRO A 180 10.26 -0.87 7.15
CA PRO A 180 10.81 0.06 6.18
C PRO A 180 10.44 1.50 6.53
N ALA A 181 11.41 2.40 6.45
CA ALA A 181 11.21 3.84 6.66
C ALA A 181 10.58 4.53 5.44
N HIS A 182 10.71 3.94 4.25
CA HIS A 182 10.06 4.41 3.03
C HIS A 182 9.74 3.22 2.11
N VAL A 183 8.57 3.23 1.47
CA VAL A 183 8.15 2.18 0.54
C VAL A 183 7.58 2.84 -0.71
N GLN A 184 8.01 2.39 -1.89
CA GLN A 184 7.51 2.93 -3.16
C GLN A 184 7.63 1.90 -4.29
N ASN A 185 6.95 2.17 -5.41
CA ASN A 185 7.20 1.45 -6.65
C ASN A 185 8.20 2.19 -7.51
N GLU A 186 9.12 1.44 -8.11
CA GLU A 186 10.12 1.95 -9.02
C GLU A 186 10.02 1.25 -10.38
N PRO A 187 10.08 1.97 -11.50
CA PRO A 187 9.98 1.37 -12.83
C PRO A 187 11.17 0.47 -13.17
N ALA A 188 12.30 0.63 -12.47
CA ALA A 188 13.50 -0.17 -12.61
C ALA A 188 14.30 -0.12 -11.29
N ILE A 189 15.16 -1.11 -11.04
CA ILE A 189 16.20 -0.97 -10.01
C ILE A 189 17.34 -0.18 -10.65
N ASN A 190 17.36 1.12 -10.38
CA ASN A 190 18.39 2.03 -10.85
C ASN A 190 18.63 3.13 -9.81
N LEU A 191 19.27 2.75 -8.70
CA LEU A 191 19.61 3.68 -7.64
C LEU A 191 20.97 4.32 -7.93
N ASP A 192 20.93 5.48 -8.58
CA ASP A 192 22.10 6.29 -8.94
C ASP A 192 21.97 7.67 -8.27
N THR A 193 22.19 7.71 -6.95
CA THR A 193 22.02 8.93 -6.15
C THR A 193 23.28 9.30 -5.40
N ILE A 194 23.75 10.54 -5.57
CA ILE A 194 24.75 11.13 -4.68
C ILE A 194 24.00 11.63 -3.44
N GLY A 195 23.84 10.78 -2.44
CA GLY A 195 23.14 11.06 -1.17
C GLY A 195 21.81 10.31 -1.02
N ALA A 196 20.92 10.87 -0.19
CA ALA A 196 19.71 10.19 0.26
C ALA A 196 18.75 9.82 -0.89
N PRO A 197 18.26 8.56 -0.96
CA PRO A 197 17.34 8.10 -2.00
C PRO A 197 15.91 8.65 -1.83
N ALA A 198 15.55 9.08 -0.61
CA ALA A 198 14.27 9.69 -0.28
C ALA A 198 14.42 10.59 0.98
N PRO A 199 13.54 11.58 1.21
CA PRO A 199 13.63 12.46 2.37
C PRO A 199 13.63 11.76 3.74
N GLN A 200 13.02 10.58 3.83
CA GLN A 200 12.94 9.76 5.06
C GLN A 200 14.19 8.90 5.30
N ILE A 201 15.11 8.85 4.33
CA ILE A 201 16.26 7.96 4.34
C ILE A 201 17.55 8.78 4.49
N GLY A 202 18.48 8.31 5.32
CA GLY A 202 19.80 8.92 5.43
C GLY A 202 20.60 8.85 4.13
N SER A 203 21.56 9.77 3.95
CA SER A 203 22.47 9.72 2.78
C SER A 203 23.44 8.53 2.82
N ASP A 204 23.73 8.03 4.02
CA ASP A 204 24.59 6.88 4.28
C ASP A 204 23.87 5.96 5.29
N ASN A 205 24.41 4.76 5.50
CA ASN A 205 23.90 3.78 6.49
C ASN A 205 22.45 3.34 6.24
N PHE A 206 22.07 3.19 4.96
CA PHE A 206 20.75 2.73 4.58
C PHE A 206 20.82 1.39 3.84
N SER A 207 19.67 0.74 3.71
CA SER A 207 19.51 -0.41 2.83
C SER A 207 18.17 -0.38 2.14
N VAL A 208 18.04 -1.15 1.07
CA VAL A 208 16.80 -1.27 0.32
C VAL A 208 16.63 -2.69 -0.19
N ARG A 209 15.37 -3.14 -0.17
CA ARG A 209 14.92 -4.37 -0.79
C ARG A 209 13.99 -4.03 -1.93
N TRP A 210 14.34 -4.46 -3.14
CA TRP A 210 13.44 -4.48 -4.29
C TRP A 210 12.88 -5.88 -4.48
N THR A 211 11.57 -5.97 -4.67
CA THR A 211 10.90 -7.23 -5.03
C THR A 211 10.02 -7.06 -6.25
N GLN A 212 10.00 -8.08 -7.09
CA GLN A 212 9.08 -8.19 -8.22
C GLN A 212 8.89 -9.66 -8.61
N THR A 213 7.74 -10.00 -9.19
CA THR A 213 7.58 -11.25 -9.94
C THR A 213 7.53 -10.93 -11.43
N ILE A 214 8.50 -11.43 -12.19
CA ILE A 214 8.64 -11.20 -13.63
C ILE A 214 8.23 -12.46 -14.39
N SER A 215 7.39 -12.33 -15.40
CA SER A 215 7.13 -13.46 -16.30
C SER A 215 8.24 -13.59 -17.33
N LEU A 216 9.01 -14.68 -17.26
CA LEU A 216 10.13 -14.97 -18.16
C LEU A 216 9.86 -16.23 -18.97
N ASN A 217 10.46 -16.33 -20.15
CA ASN A 217 10.49 -17.58 -20.90
C ASN A 217 11.46 -18.56 -20.24
N ALA A 218 11.32 -19.85 -20.54
CA ALA A 218 12.33 -20.83 -20.14
C ALA A 218 13.65 -20.52 -20.87
N GLY A 219 14.78 -20.63 -20.17
CA GLY A 219 16.09 -20.36 -20.75
C GLY A 219 17.17 -20.08 -19.72
N ARG A 220 18.40 -19.92 -20.22
CA ARG A 220 19.56 -19.53 -19.41
C ARG A 220 19.71 -18.01 -19.43
N TYR A 221 19.67 -17.40 -18.26
CA TYR A 221 19.78 -15.95 -18.08
C TYR A 221 21.09 -15.62 -17.36
N ARG A 222 21.72 -14.52 -17.75
CA ARG A 222 22.79 -13.88 -16.97
C ARG A 222 22.21 -12.67 -16.27
N PHE A 223 22.33 -12.64 -14.95
CA PHE A 223 22.04 -11.48 -14.13
C PHE A 223 23.34 -10.75 -13.83
N THR A 224 23.30 -9.43 -13.90
CA THR A 224 24.41 -8.55 -13.50
C THR A 224 23.88 -7.56 -12.46
N ALA A 225 24.61 -7.40 -11.37
CA ALA A 225 24.35 -6.38 -10.36
C ALA A 225 25.63 -5.57 -10.13
N THR A 226 25.53 -4.26 -10.25
CA THR A 226 26.61 -3.31 -9.93
C THR A 226 26.26 -2.65 -8.61
N ALA A 227 27.17 -2.67 -7.63
CA ALA A 227 26.91 -2.10 -6.32
C ALA A 227 28.16 -1.53 -5.65
N ASP A 228 27.94 -0.46 -4.90
CA ASP A 228 28.83 0.23 -3.95
C ASP A 228 27.90 0.68 -2.82
N ASP A 229 27.83 0.06 -1.64
CA ASP A 229 28.60 -1.09 -1.14
C ASP A 229 28.00 -2.45 -1.54
N GLY A 230 27.18 -3.04 -0.66
CA GLY A 230 26.87 -4.47 -0.68
C GLY A 230 25.59 -4.81 -1.43
N VAL A 231 25.55 -6.00 -2.04
CA VAL A 231 24.40 -6.47 -2.82
C VAL A 231 24.12 -7.96 -2.63
N ARG A 232 22.84 -8.32 -2.62
CA ARG A 232 22.37 -9.71 -2.72
C ARG A 232 21.27 -9.82 -3.76
N LEU A 233 21.30 -10.87 -4.55
CA LEU A 233 20.28 -11.14 -5.57
C LEU A 233 19.73 -12.55 -5.39
N TRP A 234 18.41 -12.64 -5.26
CA TRP A 234 17.66 -13.87 -5.37
C TRP A 234 16.89 -13.90 -6.68
N VAL A 235 17.00 -15.03 -7.38
CA VAL A 235 16.22 -15.32 -8.59
C VAL A 235 15.52 -16.65 -8.37
N ASN A 236 14.20 -16.68 -8.56
CA ASN A 236 13.38 -17.87 -8.32
C ASN A 236 13.60 -18.47 -6.91
N ASN A 237 13.67 -17.59 -5.91
CA ASN A 237 13.93 -17.91 -4.50
C ASN A 237 15.32 -18.54 -4.20
N GLN A 238 16.24 -18.54 -5.16
CA GLN A 238 17.62 -18.98 -4.95
C GLN A 238 18.55 -17.77 -4.86
N LEU A 239 19.39 -17.72 -3.82
CA LEU A 239 20.43 -16.70 -3.68
C LEU A 239 21.54 -16.96 -4.70
N VAL A 240 21.70 -16.06 -5.68
CA VAL A 240 22.61 -16.22 -6.81
C VAL A 240 23.79 -15.24 -6.78
N ILE A 241 23.64 -14.09 -6.11
CA ILE A 241 24.74 -13.15 -5.80
C ILE A 241 24.69 -12.86 -4.31
N ASN A 242 25.82 -12.96 -3.60
CA ASN A 242 25.88 -12.76 -2.15
C ASN A 242 27.13 -11.97 -1.71
N GLU A 243 27.10 -10.65 -1.91
CA GLU A 243 28.23 -9.75 -1.68
C GLU A 243 27.82 -8.67 -0.67
N TRP A 244 27.46 -9.10 0.54
CA TRP A 244 27.04 -8.21 1.63
C TRP A 244 28.25 -7.73 2.45
N ARG A 245 29.10 -6.92 1.83
CA ARG A 245 30.33 -6.37 2.42
C ARG A 245 30.66 -5.02 1.79
N ASP A 246 31.42 -4.20 2.52
CA ASP A 246 31.86 -2.90 2.02
C ASP A 246 32.82 -3.08 0.85
N GLN A 247 32.61 -2.28 -0.19
CA GLN A 247 33.42 -2.29 -1.40
C GLN A 247 33.09 -1.13 -2.32
N ALA A 248 34.08 -0.72 -3.13
CA ALA A 248 33.81 0.17 -4.25
C ALA A 248 32.92 -0.50 -5.32
N ALA A 249 32.28 0.33 -6.15
CA ALA A 249 31.46 -0.06 -7.29
C ALA A 249 32.06 -1.24 -8.08
N THR A 250 31.41 -2.41 -7.99
CA THR A 250 31.85 -3.65 -8.63
C THR A 250 30.68 -4.37 -9.29
N ASP A 251 30.93 -4.94 -10.47
CA ASP A 251 29.99 -5.80 -11.18
C ASP A 251 30.07 -7.24 -10.68
N PHE A 252 28.92 -7.80 -10.31
CA PHE A 252 28.75 -9.22 -10.00
C PHE A 252 27.81 -9.86 -11.01
N THR A 253 28.13 -11.08 -11.42
CA THR A 253 27.32 -11.81 -12.40
C THR A 253 26.99 -13.21 -11.93
N ALA A 254 25.79 -13.69 -12.30
CA ALA A 254 25.35 -15.05 -12.08
C ALA A 254 24.56 -15.56 -13.28
N ASP A 255 24.84 -16.79 -13.70
CA ASP A 255 24.06 -17.49 -14.73
C ASP A 255 23.03 -18.42 -14.05
N VAL A 256 21.77 -18.34 -14.46
CA VAL A 256 20.66 -19.12 -13.88
C VAL A 256 19.83 -19.73 -15.00
N ASP A 257 19.58 -21.04 -14.92
CA ASP A 257 18.63 -21.72 -15.79
C ASP A 257 17.22 -21.62 -15.18
N LEU A 258 16.29 -21.02 -15.93
CA LEU A 258 14.91 -20.78 -15.49
C LEU A 258 13.93 -21.66 -16.27
N PRO A 259 12.92 -22.25 -15.60
CA PRO A 259 11.89 -23.05 -16.25
C PRO A 259 10.85 -22.21 -17.00
N GLY A 260 10.93 -20.87 -16.91
CA GLY A 260 9.92 -19.93 -17.40
C GLY A 260 8.72 -19.80 -16.46
N GLY A 261 7.80 -18.92 -16.82
CA GLY A 261 6.64 -18.57 -16.00
C GLY A 261 6.93 -17.40 -15.05
N ALA A 262 6.19 -17.35 -13.94
CA ALA A 262 6.35 -16.31 -12.92
C ALA A 262 7.62 -16.55 -12.10
N VAL A 263 8.60 -15.67 -12.26
CA VAL A 263 9.90 -15.74 -11.59
C VAL A 263 9.98 -14.63 -10.54
N PRO A 264 9.94 -14.95 -9.24
CA PRO A 264 10.19 -13.97 -8.19
C PRO A 264 11.67 -13.55 -8.22
N ILE A 265 11.91 -12.24 -8.21
CA ILE A 265 13.22 -11.64 -8.10
C ILE A 265 13.22 -10.72 -6.88
N GLN A 266 14.25 -10.85 -6.07
CA GLN A 266 14.52 -9.96 -4.95
C GLN A 266 15.96 -9.48 -5.05
N MET A 267 16.17 -8.17 -5.06
CA MET A 267 17.49 -7.58 -4.89
C MET A 267 17.53 -6.82 -3.58
N GLU A 268 18.61 -7.00 -2.82
CA GLU A 268 18.89 -6.20 -1.65
C GLU A 268 20.20 -5.46 -1.86
N TYR A 269 20.26 -4.23 -1.37
CA TYR A 269 21.42 -3.36 -1.43
C TYR A 269 21.59 -2.65 -0.09
N TYR A 270 22.83 -2.32 0.29
CA TYR A 270 23.10 -1.35 1.35
C TYR A 270 24.20 -0.38 0.96
N GLU A 271 24.10 0.81 1.53
CA GLU A 271 25.10 1.87 1.51
C GLU A 271 25.60 2.08 2.95
N ASN A 272 26.89 1.86 3.22
CA ASN A 272 27.47 2.13 4.54
C ASN A 272 28.04 3.56 4.60
N GLY A 273 28.77 3.95 3.55
CA GLY A 273 29.19 5.33 3.31
C GLY A 273 30.37 5.43 2.34
N GLY A 274 30.44 6.53 1.61
CA GLY A 274 31.42 6.74 0.55
C GLY A 274 30.71 7.39 -0.64
N GLY A 275 31.36 8.32 -1.33
CA GLY A 275 30.69 8.99 -2.45
C GLY A 275 30.47 8.01 -3.59
N ALA A 276 29.19 7.77 -3.96
CA ALA A 276 28.82 7.14 -5.23
C ALA A 276 29.61 7.82 -6.37
N TRP A 277 30.55 7.10 -6.98
CA TRP A 277 31.41 7.69 -8.00
C TRP A 277 30.59 7.94 -9.27
N PRO A 278 30.57 9.17 -9.79
CA PRO A 278 29.92 9.46 -11.05
C PRO A 278 30.74 8.86 -12.19
N ASN A 279 30.08 8.16 -13.10
CA ASN A 279 30.57 7.95 -14.48
C ASN A 279 29.77 8.83 -15.43
#